data_AF-A0A7W2AJ44-F1
#
_entry.id   AF-A0A7W2AJ44-F1
#
_cell.length_a   1.000
_cell.length_b   1.000
_cell.length_c   1.000
_cell.angle_alpha   90.00
_cell.angle_beta   90.00
_cell.angle_gamma   90.00
#
_symmetry.space_group_name_H-M   'P 1'
#
loop_
_entity.id
_entity.type
_entity.pdbx_description
1 polymer ?
#
loop_
_entity_poly.entity_id
_entity_poly.type
_entity_poly.pdbx_seq_one_letter_code
_entity_poly.pdbx_strand_id
1 'polypeptide(L)' 'MFFSVLYLLVLLSILIFTVLAIRAVLLDRPILPWLLGLAAATGIYLLAVGASILF' A
#
# COMPACT_ATOMS: atom_id res chain seq x y z
N MET A 1 12.31 -4.83 15.66
CA MET A 1 12.88 -4.38 14.37
C MET A 1 12.01 -4.78 13.18
N PHE A 2 11.44 -6.01 13.15
CA PHE A 2 10.58 -6.49 12.06
C PHE A 2 9.40 -5.57 11.72
N PHE A 3 8.64 -5.12 12.73
CA PHE A 3 7.53 -4.18 12.53
C PHE A 3 7.95 -2.83 11.94
N SER A 4 9.15 -2.35 12.27
CA SER A 4 9.69 -1.10 11.76
C SER A 4 9.92 -1.17 10.25
N VAL A 5 10.45 -2.30 9.77
CA VAL A 5 10.69 -2.54 8.34
C VAL A 5 9.37 -2.71 7.60
N LEU A 6 8.44 -3.49 8.16
CA LEU A 6 7.10 -3.69 7.60
C LEU A 6 6.35 -2.36 7.44
N TYR A 7 6.42 -1.52 8.47
CA TYR A 7 5.82 -0.18 8.44
C TYR A 7 6.44 0.72 7.36
N LEU A 8 7.78 0.68 7.22
CA LEU A 8 8.50 1.46 6.23
C LEU A 8 8.16 1.02 4.79
N LEU A 9 8.04 -0.29 4.56
CA LEU A 9 7.59 -0.84 3.28
C LEU A 9 6.17 -0.40 2.94
N VAL A 10 5.27 -0.39 3.92
CA VAL A 10 3.89 0.08 3.72
C VAL A 10 3.85 1.56 3.40
N LEU A 11 4.61 2.37 4.12
CA LEU A 11 4.77 3.80 3.82
C LEU A 11 5.27 4.02 2.38
N LEU A 12 6.28 3.26 1.95
CA LEU A 12 6.78 3.31 0.58
C LEU A 12 5.72 2.88 -0.44
N SER A 13 5.00 1.79 -0.18
CA SER A 13 3.91 1.34 -1.06
C SER A 13 2.82 2.40 -1.19
N ILE A 14 2.37 2.99 -0.08
CA ILE A 14 1.39 4.08 -0.08
C ILE A 14 1.90 5.24 -0.94
N LEU A 15 3.13 5.69 -0.71
CA LEU A 15 3.73 6.79 -1.46
C LEU A 15 3.77 6.50 -2.98
N ILE A 16 4.25 5.32 -3.36
CA ILE A 16 4.37 4.91 -4.78
C ILE A 16 2.99 4.85 -5.44
N PHE A 17 2.03 4.17 -4.83
CA PHE A 17 0.69 4.05 -5.40
C PHE A 17 -0.06 5.38 -5.44
N THR A 18 0.15 6.28 -4.45
CA THR A 18 -0.37 7.64 -4.50
C THR A 18 0.20 8.42 -5.68
N VAL A 19 1.53 8.37 -5.91
CA VAL A 19 2.16 9.04 -7.06
C VAL A 19 1.64 8.47 -8.38
N LEU A 20 1.50 7.14 -8.48
CA LEU A 20 0.96 6.49 -9.68
C LEU A 20 -0.51 6.84 -9.92
N ALA A 21 -1.32 6.95 -8.87
CA ALA A 21 -2.70 7.40 -8.95
C ALA A 21 -2.78 8.86 -9.43
N ILE A 22 -1.97 9.77 -8.86
CA ILE A 22 -1.89 11.17 -9.30
C ILE A 22 -1.47 11.24 -10.77
N ARG A 23 -0.43 10.50 -11.15
CA ARG A 23 0.03 10.43 -12.55
C ARG A 23 -1.08 9.91 -13.48
N ALA A 24 -1.86 8.94 -13.05
CA ALA A 24 -2.97 8.42 -13.85
C ALA A 24 -4.09 9.46 -14.02
N VAL A 25 -4.43 10.21 -12.97
CA VAL A 25 -5.37 11.34 -13.06
C VAL A 25 -4.87 12.39 -14.04
N LEU A 26 -3.60 12.79 -13.95
CA LEU A 26 -3.00 13.82 -14.82
C LEU A 26 -2.93 13.41 -16.30
N LEU A 27 -2.95 12.12 -16.59
CA LEU A 27 -2.85 11.56 -17.93
C LEU A 27 -4.19 10.99 -18.44
N ASP A 28 -5.30 11.26 -17.76
CA ASP A 28 -6.63 10.69 -18.05
C ASP A 28 -6.62 9.16 -18.23
N ARG A 29 -5.76 8.49 -17.45
CA ARG A 29 -5.60 7.03 -17.42
C ARG A 29 -6.46 6.44 -16.30
N PRO A 30 -6.88 5.17 -16.42
CA PRO A 30 -7.67 4.53 -15.37
C PRO A 30 -6.89 4.51 -14.04
N ILE A 31 -7.50 5.10 -13.00
CA ILE A 31 -6.93 5.19 -11.65
C ILE A 31 -7.16 3.93 -10.82
N LEU A 32 -8.17 3.14 -11.20
CA LEU A 32 -8.63 1.96 -10.49
C LEU A 32 -7.51 0.93 -10.16
N PRO A 33 -6.60 0.56 -11.09
CA PRO A 33 -5.52 -0.38 -10.77
C PRO A 33 -4.58 0.12 -9.67
N TRP A 34 -4.35 1.44 -9.58
CA TRP A 34 -3.48 2.02 -8.55
C TRP A 34 -4.16 2.08 -7.18
N LEU A 35 -5.47 2.37 -7.17
CA LEU A 35 -6.29 2.29 -5.95
C LEU A 35 -6.39 0.86 -5.42
N LEU A 36 -6.56 -0.12 -6.31
CA LEU A 36 -6.56 -1.55 -5.93
C LEU A 36 -5.21 -1.97 -5.35
N GLY A 37 -4.09 -1.48 -5.91
CA GLY A 37 -2.76 -1.71 -5.36
C GLY A 37 -2.57 -1.14 -3.95
N LEU A 38 -3.10 0.06 -3.70
CA LEU A 38 -3.15 0.68 -2.37
C LEU A 38 -3.96 -0.15 -1.37
N ALA A 39 -5.14 -0.60 -1.77
CA ALA A 39 -6.00 -1.44 -0.94
C ALA A 39 -5.33 -2.78 -0.62
N ALA A 40 -4.68 -3.40 -1.61
CA ALA A 40 -3.96 -4.66 -1.44
C ALA A 40 -2.76 -4.52 -0.48
N ALA A 41 -1.93 -3.48 -0.65
CA ALA A 41 -0.80 -3.22 0.24
C ALA A 41 -1.25 -3.02 1.70
N THR A 42 -2.33 -2.26 1.88
CA THR A 42 -2.94 -2.03 3.20
C THR A 42 -3.51 -3.33 3.79
N GLY A 43 -4.20 -4.14 2.97
CA GLY A 43 -4.73 -5.43 3.39
C GLY A 43 -3.64 -6.42 3.84
N ILE A 44 -2.55 -6.53 3.08
CA ILE A 44 -1.40 -7.37 3.44
C ILE A 44 -0.79 -6.92 4.77
N TYR A 45 -0.66 -5.61 4.98
CA TYR A 45 -0.17 -5.07 6.25
C TYR A 45 -1.08 -5.45 7.42
N LEU A 46 -2.39 -5.27 7.28
CA LEU A 46 -3.35 -5.63 8.32
C LEU A 46 -3.33 -7.13 8.63
N LEU A 47 -3.17 -7.98 7.61
CA LEU A 47 -3.01 -9.43 7.81
C LEU A 47 -1.71 -9.77 8.54
N ALA A 48 -0.59 -9.14 8.17
CA ALA A 48 0.69 -9.35 8.84
C ALA A 48 0.64 -8.91 10.32
N VAL A 49 0.02 -7.75 10.60
CA VAL A 49 -0.19 -7.26 11.97
C VAL A 49 -1.15 -8.18 12.73
N GLY A 50 -2.27 -8.58 12.13
CA GLY A 50 -3.22 -9.50 12.75
C GLY A 50 -2.59 -10.85 13.11
N ALA A 51 -1.80 -11.43 12.19
CA ALA A 51 -1.05 -12.66 12.45
C ALA A 51 -0.06 -12.49 13.60
N SER A 52 0.62 -11.35 13.68
CA SER A 52 1.59 -11.08 14.77
C SER A 52 0.96 -10.86 16.15
N ILE A 53 -0.35 -10.60 16.24
CA ILE A 53 -1.06 -10.50 17.51
C ILE A 53 -1.54 -11.89 17.98
N LEU A 54 -1.78 -12.81 17.03
CA LEU A 54 -2.29 -14.16 17.30
C LEU A 54 -1.20 -15.16 17.72
N PHE A 55 0.07 -14.87 17.45
CA PHE A 55 1.24 -15.68 17.79
C PHE A 55 2.10 -14.97 18.83
#